data_AF-A6FZU2-F1
#
_entry.id   AF-A6FZU2-F1
#
_cell.length_a   1.000
_cell.length_b   1.000
_cell.length_c   1.000
_cell.angle_alpha   90.00
_cell.angle_beta   90.00
_cell.angle_gamma   90.00
#
_symmetry.space_group_name_H-M   'P 1'
#
loop_
_entity.id
_entity.type
_entity.pdbx_description
1 polymer ?
#
loop_
_entity_poly.entity_id
_entity_poly.type
_entity_poly.pdbx_seq_one_letter_code
_entity_poly.pdbx_strand_id
1 'polypeptide(L)'
;MLFACALIVVLVAGLFVLGDRALGVERRRSLGGWLIDELPAEARVDTLPQAFIEWFDALFRTRAVSVLGVELHLPRLGRSLLASGIALIAAALVWLANKGALAEAPSSGTNVALLGLLYGGATIATNLIPDYLSLVESRFVLGRMAAARGPLARLGWLAVDVVASMAIVFGFVFLSFWLALPLVPEGADYAVGCLDRESLSFARMVDIFVAGLTFSTPPGTLNYDVSGVYIYSSLFTSFWVWIYLASTLLVRVAQLAPGLRAFLRDACRVHDYPLRVLAAASALVAVVALTLPPLLRPLLPEDRQHTNGMDGDVWEVDLCREKHFREFMFPLPNQRVRQNPGGWPF
;
A
#
# COMPACT_ATOMS: atom_id res chain seq x y z
N MET A 1 11.20 0.93 14.10
CA MET A 1 10.04 1.68 13.54
C MET A 1 10.37 3.10 13.10
N LEU A 2 10.86 4.00 13.98
CA LEU A 2 11.12 5.41 13.63
C LEU A 2 11.99 5.62 12.38
N PHE A 3 13.03 4.80 12.19
CA PHE A 3 13.88 4.86 11.00
C PHE A 3 13.12 4.57 9.70
N ALA A 4 12.28 3.53 9.67
CA ALA A 4 11.46 3.19 8.50
C ALA A 4 10.43 4.29 8.20
N CYS A 5 9.81 4.84 9.24
CA CYS A 5 8.91 6.00 9.12
C CYS A 5 9.63 7.22 8.51
N ALA A 6 10.82 7.56 9.02
CA ALA A 6 11.62 8.66 8.51
C ALA A 6 12.01 8.45 7.05
N LEU A 7 12.40 7.22 6.67
CA LEU A 7 12.72 6.87 5.29
C LEU A 7 11.53 7.09 4.36
N ILE A 8 10.31 6.68 4.76
CA ILE A 8 9.09 6.93 3.99
C ILE A 8 8.81 8.41 3.83
N VAL A 9 8.93 9.19 4.91
CA VAL A 9 8.74 10.64 4.86
C VAL A 9 9.72 11.30 3.89
N VAL A 10 11.00 10.92 3.95
CA VAL A 10 12.04 11.41 3.03
C VAL A 10 11.74 11.00 1.59
N LEU A 11 11.28 9.77 1.37
CA LEU A 11 10.92 9.27 0.05
C LEU A 11 9.73 10.04 -0.55
N VAL A 12 8.67 10.23 0.23
CA VAL A 12 7.50 11.01 -0.18
C VAL A 12 7.91 12.44 -0.51
N ALA A 13 8.63 13.12 0.39
CA ALA A 13 9.11 14.49 0.15
C ALA A 13 10.03 14.57 -1.08
N GLY A 14 10.92 13.58 -1.26
CA GLY A 14 11.81 13.46 -2.40
C GLY A 14 11.05 13.38 -3.73
N LEU A 15 9.94 12.63 -3.79
CA LEU A 15 9.09 12.55 -4.97
C LEU A 15 8.55 13.93 -5.36
N PHE A 16 8.03 14.71 -4.42
CA PHE A 16 7.52 16.05 -4.68
C PHE A 16 8.63 17.00 -5.17
N VAL A 17 9.82 16.94 -4.58
CA VAL A 17 10.98 17.73 -5.04
C VAL A 17 11.39 17.36 -6.46
N LEU A 18 11.36 16.07 -6.82
CA LEU A 18 11.59 15.62 -8.19
C LEU A 18 10.47 16.08 -9.13
N GLY A 19 9.23 16.06 -8.66
CA GLY A 19 8.07 16.57 -9.39
C GLY A 19 8.20 18.04 -9.74
N ASP A 20 8.71 18.86 -8.82
CA ASP A 20 8.94 20.29 -9.07
C ASP A 20 9.85 20.50 -10.29
N ARG A 21 10.85 19.63 -10.48
CA ARG A 21 11.74 19.68 -11.64
C ARG A 21 11.10 19.15 -12.92
N ALA A 22 10.11 18.26 -12.79
CA ALA A 22 9.41 17.65 -13.90
C ALA A 22 8.31 18.53 -14.48
N LEU A 23 7.70 19.41 -13.67
CA LEU A 23 6.66 20.33 -14.12
C LEU A 23 7.20 21.47 -14.97
N GLY A 24 6.48 21.77 -16.06
CA GLY A 24 6.70 22.96 -16.88
C GLY A 24 6.58 24.25 -16.08
N VAL A 25 7.32 25.28 -16.48
CA VAL A 25 7.39 26.57 -15.77
C VAL A 25 6.01 27.23 -15.64
N GLU A 26 5.21 27.21 -16.70
CA GLU A 26 3.85 27.77 -16.71
C GLU A 26 2.93 27.06 -15.71
N ARG A 27 2.98 25.73 -15.71
CA ARG A 27 2.16 24.87 -14.85
C ARG A 27 2.53 24.98 -13.38
N ARG A 28 3.83 25.14 -13.12
CA ARG A 28 4.35 25.47 -11.80
C ARG A 28 3.83 26.82 -11.30
N ARG A 29 3.92 27.88 -12.11
CA ARG A 29 3.39 29.20 -11.74
C ARG A 29 1.88 29.18 -11.54
N SER A 30 1.15 28.44 -12.38
CA SER A 30 -0.30 28.26 -12.24
C SER A 30 -0.64 27.55 -10.93
N LEU A 31 0.03 26.44 -10.60
CA LEU A 31 -0.17 25.74 -9.33
C LEU A 31 0.20 26.61 -8.13
N GLY A 32 1.31 27.34 -8.21
CA GLY A 32 1.76 28.26 -7.16
C GLY A 32 0.79 29.41 -6.92
N GLY A 33 0.34 30.08 -8.00
CA GLY A 33 -0.68 31.13 -7.94
C GLY A 33 -2.03 30.62 -7.45
N TRP A 34 -2.40 29.39 -7.79
CA TRP A 34 -3.60 28.74 -7.25
C TRP A 34 -3.47 28.50 -5.75
N LEU A 35 -2.33 27.97 -5.31
CA LEU A 35 -2.09 27.70 -3.90
C LEU A 35 -2.33 28.97 -3.11
N ILE A 36 -1.72 30.11 -3.46
CA ILE A 36 -1.78 31.40 -2.74
C ILE A 36 -3.01 32.30 -3.02
N ASP A 37 -4.01 31.76 -3.73
CA ASP A 37 -5.27 32.43 -4.09
C ASP A 37 -5.13 33.69 -4.98
N GLU A 38 -4.06 33.77 -5.77
CA GLU A 38 -3.80 34.90 -6.68
C GLU A 38 -4.46 34.73 -8.06
N LEU A 39 -4.91 33.51 -8.40
CA LEU A 39 -5.55 33.24 -9.70
C LEU A 39 -7.05 33.59 -9.72
N PRO A 40 -7.61 33.98 -10.87
CA PRO A 40 -9.07 34.13 -11.05
C PRO A 40 -9.82 32.82 -10.80
N ALA A 41 -11.04 32.88 -10.26
CA ALA A 41 -11.83 31.71 -9.86
C ALA A 41 -12.01 30.65 -10.98
N GLU A 42 -12.12 31.09 -12.22
CA GLU A 42 -12.30 30.22 -13.40
C GLU A 42 -11.04 29.41 -13.71
N ALA A 43 -9.85 29.98 -13.53
CA ALA A 43 -8.58 29.28 -13.71
C ALA A 43 -8.26 28.32 -12.54
N ARG A 44 -9.01 28.38 -11.42
CA ARG A 44 -8.67 27.62 -10.20
C ARG A 44 -9.08 26.16 -10.25
N VAL A 45 -10.07 25.83 -11.06
CA VAL A 45 -10.78 24.57 -10.94
C VAL A 45 -9.91 23.46 -11.56
N ASP A 46 -9.20 23.68 -12.65
CA ASP A 46 -8.53 22.58 -13.38
C ASP A 46 -7.03 22.45 -13.12
N THR A 47 -6.42 23.42 -12.45
CA THR A 47 -4.95 23.47 -12.27
C THR A 47 -4.40 22.28 -11.48
N LEU A 48 -5.10 21.86 -10.43
CA LEU A 48 -4.59 20.83 -9.52
C LEU A 48 -4.55 19.43 -10.18
N PRO A 49 -5.67 18.91 -10.75
CA PRO A 49 -5.61 17.62 -11.43
C PRO A 49 -4.65 17.63 -12.63
N GLN A 50 -4.60 18.74 -13.38
CA GLN A 50 -3.72 18.85 -14.55
C GLN A 50 -2.24 18.88 -14.17
N ALA A 51 -1.86 19.61 -13.11
CA ALA A 51 -0.48 19.61 -12.61
C ALA A 51 -0.07 18.21 -12.14
N PHE A 52 -0.96 17.50 -11.42
CA PHE A 52 -0.66 16.13 -11.01
C PHE A 52 -0.53 15.18 -12.21
N ILE A 53 -1.42 15.28 -13.20
CA ILE A 53 -1.35 14.49 -14.44
C ILE A 53 -0.03 14.72 -15.17
N GLU A 54 0.39 15.97 -15.35
CA GLU A 54 1.66 16.30 -16.02
C GLU A 54 2.86 15.74 -15.26
N TRP A 55 2.85 15.87 -13.94
CA TRP A 55 3.89 15.28 -13.09
C TRP A 55 3.91 13.75 -13.21
N PHE A 56 2.75 13.11 -13.14
CA PHE A 56 2.58 11.66 -13.31
C PHE A 56 3.11 11.20 -14.67
N ASP A 57 2.69 11.87 -15.75
CA ASP A 57 3.08 11.56 -17.12
C ASP A 57 4.60 11.74 -17.32
N ALA A 58 5.20 12.77 -16.72
CA ALA A 58 6.64 12.98 -16.76
C ALA A 58 7.42 11.92 -15.95
N LEU A 59 6.91 11.55 -14.77
CA LEU A 59 7.51 10.55 -13.90
C LEU A 59 7.47 9.16 -14.55
N PHE A 60 6.35 8.75 -15.14
CA PHE A 60 6.18 7.42 -15.72
C PHE A 60 6.41 7.34 -17.23
N ARG A 61 6.62 8.47 -17.92
CA ARG A 61 6.74 8.56 -19.39
C ARG A 61 5.58 7.85 -20.09
N THR A 62 4.36 8.26 -19.77
CA THR A 62 3.15 7.62 -20.29
C THR A 62 3.07 7.74 -21.82
N ARG A 63 2.47 6.75 -22.46
CA ARG A 63 2.18 6.72 -23.89
C ARG A 63 0.68 6.52 -24.09
N ALA A 64 0.06 7.37 -24.90
CA ALA A 64 -1.33 7.19 -25.30
C ALA A 64 -1.48 5.99 -26.24
N VAL A 65 -2.47 5.15 -25.97
CA VAL A 65 -2.88 3.99 -26.78
C VAL A 65 -4.40 3.98 -26.84
N SER A 66 -4.97 3.90 -28.03
CA SER A 66 -6.42 3.76 -28.19
C SER A 66 -6.80 2.28 -28.15
N VAL A 67 -7.62 1.88 -27.17
CA VAL A 67 -8.14 0.52 -27.02
C VAL A 67 -9.67 0.61 -27.03
N LEU A 68 -10.30 -0.04 -28.02
CA LEU A 68 -11.77 -0.04 -28.18
C LEU A 68 -12.39 1.38 -28.22
N GLY A 69 -11.67 2.34 -28.80
CA GLY A 69 -12.12 3.74 -28.89
C GLY A 69 -11.92 4.56 -27.61
N VAL A 70 -11.34 3.97 -26.55
CA VAL A 70 -10.94 4.68 -25.33
C VAL A 70 -9.44 4.95 -25.38
N GLU A 71 -9.05 6.21 -25.21
CA GLU A 71 -7.65 6.59 -25.08
C GLU A 71 -7.14 6.24 -23.66
N LEU A 72 -6.19 5.31 -23.59
CA LEU A 72 -5.52 4.89 -22.37
C LEU A 72 -4.08 5.39 -22.37
N HIS A 73 -3.64 5.95 -21.25
CA HIS A 73 -2.26 6.40 -21.06
C HIS A 73 -1.49 5.32 -20.30
N LEU A 74 -0.66 4.57 -21.02
CA LEU A 74 0.10 3.46 -20.45
C LEU A 74 1.46 3.95 -19.93
N PRO A 75 1.79 3.77 -18.64
CA PRO A 75 3.11 4.10 -18.11
C PRO A 75 4.18 3.14 -18.66
N ARG A 76 5.43 3.60 -18.74
CA ARG A 76 6.55 2.72 -19.12
C ARG A 76 6.76 1.67 -18.04
N LEU A 77 6.62 0.40 -18.43
CA LEU A 77 6.76 -0.76 -17.54
C LEU A 77 8.01 -0.69 -16.65
N GLY A 78 9.18 -0.35 -17.19
CA GLY A 78 10.42 -0.24 -16.41
C GLY A 78 10.39 0.80 -15.28
N ARG A 79 9.64 1.90 -15.45
CA ARG A 79 9.49 2.92 -14.40
C ARG A 79 8.44 2.52 -13.37
N SER A 80 7.36 1.88 -13.82
CA SER A 80 6.36 1.27 -12.92
C SER A 80 6.99 0.18 -12.06
N LEU A 81 7.76 -0.73 -12.66
CA LEU A 81 8.57 -1.75 -11.98
C LEU A 81 9.46 -1.14 -10.89
N LEU A 82 10.17 -0.07 -11.21
CA LEU A 82 11.05 0.61 -10.26
C LEU A 82 10.26 1.24 -9.10
N ALA A 83 9.17 1.93 -9.40
CA ALA A 83 8.31 2.54 -8.38
C ALA A 83 7.69 1.47 -7.46
N SER A 84 7.12 0.42 -8.04
CA SER A 84 6.56 -0.74 -7.33
C SER A 84 7.60 -1.42 -6.43
N GLY A 85 8.81 -1.66 -6.96
CA GLY A 85 9.90 -2.26 -6.20
C GLY A 85 10.35 -1.40 -5.02
N ILE A 86 10.42 -0.07 -5.21
CA ILE A 86 10.73 0.86 -4.13
C ILE A 86 9.61 0.86 -3.07
N ALA A 87 8.35 0.91 -3.49
CA ALA A 87 7.20 0.87 -2.59
C ALA A 87 7.13 -0.44 -1.80
N LEU A 88 7.44 -1.57 -2.45
CA LEU A 88 7.55 -2.88 -1.81
C LEU A 88 8.64 -2.91 -0.75
N ILE A 89 9.85 -2.43 -1.08
CA ILE A 89 10.95 -2.38 -0.11
C ILE A 89 10.55 -1.50 1.08
N ALA A 90 9.94 -0.34 0.83
CA ALA A 90 9.47 0.54 1.90
C ALA A 90 8.42 -0.15 2.79
N ALA A 91 7.42 -0.81 2.21
CA ALA A 91 6.40 -1.54 2.95
C ALA A 91 6.98 -2.72 3.74
N ALA A 92 7.91 -3.48 3.14
CA ALA A 92 8.62 -4.57 3.81
C ALA A 92 9.47 -4.07 4.99
N LEU A 93 10.14 -2.93 4.84
CA LEU A 93 10.91 -2.31 5.93
C LEU A 93 10.00 -1.85 7.07
N VAL A 94 8.81 -1.31 6.79
CA VAL A 94 7.82 -0.98 7.83
C VAL A 94 7.35 -2.24 8.54
N TRP A 95 7.00 -3.28 7.79
CA TRP A 95 6.56 -4.55 8.35
C TRP A 95 7.64 -5.18 9.25
N LEU A 96 8.88 -5.30 8.77
CA LEU A 96 10.02 -5.78 9.57
C LEU A 96 10.26 -4.93 10.82
N ALA A 97 10.14 -3.60 10.68
CA ALA A 97 10.31 -2.68 11.80
C ALA A 97 9.16 -2.75 12.81
N ASN A 98 7.95 -3.13 12.39
CA ASN A 98 6.79 -3.36 13.24
C ASN A 98 6.90 -4.69 13.99
N LYS A 99 7.44 -5.72 13.34
CA LYS A 99 7.72 -7.03 13.94
C LYS A 99 8.96 -7.06 14.85
N GLY A 100 9.68 -5.95 15.01
CA GLY A 100 10.93 -5.97 15.79
C GLY A 100 12.03 -6.86 15.19
N ALA A 101 11.83 -7.45 14.01
CA ALA A 101 12.76 -8.37 13.35
C ALA A 101 14.10 -7.71 12.98
N LEU A 102 14.16 -6.38 12.98
CA LEU A 102 15.43 -5.65 12.85
C LEU A 102 16.30 -5.69 14.12
N ALA A 103 15.75 -6.13 15.25
CA ALA A 103 16.43 -6.20 16.55
C ALA A 103 16.87 -7.63 16.93
N GLU A 104 16.29 -8.67 16.31
CA GLU A 104 16.58 -10.07 16.61
C GLU A 104 17.24 -10.78 15.43
N ALA A 105 18.29 -11.55 15.69
CA ALA A 105 18.93 -12.36 14.65
C ALA A 105 17.99 -13.49 14.21
N PRO A 106 17.91 -13.82 12.91
CA PRO A 106 17.07 -14.91 12.43
C PRO A 106 17.45 -16.21 13.16
N SER A 107 16.48 -16.85 13.79
CA SER A 107 16.68 -18.15 14.44
C SER A 107 16.98 -19.22 13.39
N SER A 108 17.83 -20.18 13.74
CA SER A 108 18.39 -21.22 12.85
C SER A 108 17.34 -22.14 12.19
N GLY A 109 16.07 -22.05 12.57
CA GLY A 109 14.96 -22.81 11.97
C GLY A 109 14.22 -22.08 10.83
N THR A 110 14.48 -20.78 10.61
CA THR A 110 13.76 -20.03 9.58
C THR A 110 14.40 -20.30 8.22
N ASN A 111 13.74 -21.11 7.38
CA ASN A 111 14.19 -21.34 6.01
C ASN A 111 13.92 -20.09 5.16
N VAL A 112 14.81 -19.09 5.28
CA VAL A 112 14.75 -17.80 4.58
C VAL A 112 14.61 -17.97 3.07
N ALA A 113 15.15 -19.06 2.51
CA ALA A 113 15.01 -19.36 1.09
C ALA A 113 13.58 -19.80 0.71
N LEU A 114 12.95 -20.65 1.53
CA LEU A 114 11.54 -21.01 1.35
C LEU A 114 10.63 -19.80 1.56
N LEU A 115 10.90 -19.00 2.59
CA LEU A 115 10.18 -17.77 2.86
C LEU A 115 10.32 -16.77 1.69
N GLY A 116 11.54 -16.60 1.20
CA GLY A 116 11.86 -15.75 0.05
C GLY A 116 11.28 -16.26 -1.27
N LEU A 117 11.11 -17.57 -1.45
CA LEU A 117 10.50 -18.15 -2.65
C LEU A 117 8.97 -18.06 -2.59
N LEU A 118 8.36 -18.35 -1.44
CA LEU A 118 6.90 -18.23 -1.24
C LEU A 118 6.46 -16.77 -1.33
N TYR A 119 7.16 -15.88 -0.64
CA TYR A 119 6.85 -14.45 -0.64
C TYR A 119 7.40 -13.72 -1.88
N GLY A 120 8.56 -14.10 -2.42
CA GLY A 120 9.16 -13.47 -3.60
C GLY A 120 8.52 -13.88 -4.92
N GLY A 121 8.11 -15.16 -5.06
CA GLY A 121 7.33 -15.61 -6.22
C GLY A 121 5.94 -14.98 -6.24
N ALA A 122 5.28 -14.92 -5.08
CA ALA A 122 4.04 -14.17 -4.90
C ALA A 122 4.24 -12.69 -5.25
N THR A 123 5.33 -12.05 -4.81
CA THR A 123 5.62 -10.62 -5.05
C THR A 123 5.40 -10.18 -6.50
N ILE A 124 5.84 -10.95 -7.49
CA ILE A 124 5.69 -10.53 -8.89
C ILE A 124 4.21 -10.55 -9.31
N ALA A 125 3.48 -11.60 -8.96
CA ALA A 125 2.07 -11.74 -9.31
C ALA A 125 1.16 -10.83 -8.47
N THR A 126 1.47 -10.66 -7.19
CA THR A 126 0.64 -9.93 -6.20
C THR A 126 0.94 -8.45 -6.12
N ASN A 127 2.06 -7.98 -6.68
CA ASN A 127 2.43 -6.58 -6.56
C ASN A 127 2.65 -5.89 -7.90
N LEU A 128 3.46 -6.46 -8.78
CA LEU A 128 3.84 -5.76 -10.00
C LEU A 128 2.66 -5.53 -10.96
N ILE A 129 1.88 -6.58 -11.22
CA ILE A 129 0.72 -6.50 -12.10
C ILE A 129 -0.36 -5.59 -11.51
N PRO A 130 -0.83 -5.79 -10.26
CA PRO A 130 -1.86 -4.92 -9.69
C PRO A 130 -1.39 -3.47 -9.55
N ASP A 131 -0.13 -3.19 -9.20
CA ASP A 131 0.38 -1.81 -9.15
C ASP A 131 0.44 -1.17 -10.55
N TYR A 132 0.84 -1.91 -11.59
CA TYR A 132 0.79 -1.40 -12.97
C TYR A 132 -0.64 -1.08 -13.40
N LEU A 133 -1.60 -1.95 -13.09
CA LEU A 133 -3.01 -1.72 -13.39
C LEU A 133 -3.57 -0.53 -12.59
N SER A 134 -3.20 -0.42 -11.32
CA SER A 134 -3.52 0.71 -10.44
C SER A 134 -3.00 2.03 -11.02
N LEU A 135 -1.75 2.08 -11.53
CA LEU A 135 -1.22 3.26 -12.22
C LEU A 135 -2.05 3.68 -13.45
N VAL A 136 -2.44 2.72 -14.28
CA VAL A 136 -3.26 2.98 -15.48
C VAL A 136 -4.64 3.47 -15.07
N GLU A 137 -5.23 2.84 -14.05
CA GLU A 137 -6.52 3.18 -13.47
C GLU A 137 -6.52 4.59 -12.87
N SER A 138 -5.60 4.89 -11.96
CA SER A 138 -5.45 6.22 -11.37
C SER A 138 -5.26 7.30 -12.43
N ARG A 139 -4.43 7.06 -13.46
CA ARG A 139 -4.23 8.04 -14.55
C ARG A 139 -5.50 8.28 -15.36
N PHE A 140 -6.31 7.23 -15.59
CA PHE A 140 -7.60 7.34 -16.23
C PHE A 140 -8.58 8.14 -15.38
N VAL A 141 -8.69 7.82 -14.08
CA VAL A 141 -9.57 8.52 -13.14
C VAL A 141 -9.18 9.99 -12.99
N LEU A 142 -7.90 10.31 -12.89
CA LEU A 142 -7.41 11.69 -12.86
C LEU A 142 -7.84 12.47 -14.11
N GLY A 143 -7.77 11.85 -15.30
CA GLY A 143 -8.26 12.45 -16.54
C GLY A 143 -9.76 12.76 -16.50
N ARG A 144 -10.56 11.83 -15.97
CA ARG A 144 -12.00 12.04 -15.77
C ARG A 144 -12.31 13.09 -14.71
N MET A 145 -11.53 13.12 -13.63
CA MET A 145 -11.62 14.12 -12.57
C MET A 145 -11.31 15.52 -13.09
N ALA A 146 -10.30 15.66 -13.97
CA ALA A 146 -9.97 16.93 -14.62
C ALA A 146 -11.09 17.44 -15.52
N ALA A 147 -11.84 16.54 -16.18
CA ALA A 147 -12.99 16.90 -17.01
C ALA A 147 -14.29 17.16 -16.20
N ALA A 148 -14.34 16.77 -14.93
CA ALA A 148 -15.53 16.86 -14.11
C ALA A 148 -15.82 18.31 -13.67
N ARG A 149 -17.05 18.76 -13.95
CA ARG A 149 -17.56 20.08 -13.52
C ARG A 149 -18.08 19.97 -12.09
N GLY A 150 -17.29 20.42 -11.13
CA GLY A 150 -17.70 20.60 -9.74
C GLY A 150 -16.92 19.75 -8.72
N PRO A 151 -16.84 20.21 -7.46
CA PRO A 151 -16.02 19.58 -6.42
C PRO A 151 -16.56 18.20 -6.01
N LEU A 152 -17.89 18.03 -5.95
CA LEU A 152 -18.51 16.75 -5.57
C LEU A 152 -18.24 15.66 -6.61
N ALA A 153 -18.33 15.98 -7.90
CA ALA A 153 -18.02 15.03 -8.95
C ALA A 153 -16.55 14.57 -8.90
N ARG A 154 -15.64 15.48 -8.54
CA ARG A 154 -14.22 15.16 -8.36
C ARG A 154 -13.96 14.30 -7.14
N LEU A 155 -14.64 14.60 -6.02
CA LEU A 155 -14.61 13.74 -4.85
C LEU A 155 -15.16 12.34 -5.18
N GLY A 156 -16.20 12.26 -6.00
CA GLY A 156 -16.74 11.00 -6.52
C GLY A 156 -15.70 10.22 -7.33
N TRP A 157 -15.00 10.87 -8.26
CA TRP A 157 -13.90 10.23 -9.00
C TRP A 157 -12.76 9.78 -8.08
N LEU A 158 -12.41 10.57 -7.08
CA LEU A 158 -11.39 10.20 -6.11
C LEU A 158 -11.82 8.98 -5.26
N ALA A 159 -13.10 8.86 -4.92
CA ALA A 159 -13.63 7.66 -4.27
C ALA A 159 -13.57 6.44 -5.21
N VAL A 160 -13.85 6.63 -6.51
CA VAL A 160 -13.72 5.58 -7.53
C VAL A 160 -12.28 5.07 -7.61
N ASP A 161 -11.27 5.95 -7.61
CA ASP A 161 -9.83 5.57 -7.60
C ASP A 161 -9.51 4.62 -6.45
N VAL A 162 -9.91 4.96 -5.22
CA VAL A 162 -9.66 4.10 -4.05
C VAL A 162 -10.37 2.76 -4.16
N VAL A 163 -11.67 2.77 -4.51
CA VAL A 163 -12.46 1.53 -4.58
C VAL A 163 -11.93 0.62 -5.69
N ALA A 164 -11.59 1.18 -6.85
CA ALA A 164 -11.02 0.43 -7.96
C ALA A 164 -9.65 -0.14 -7.62
N SER A 165 -8.75 0.68 -7.05
CA SER A 165 -7.45 0.24 -6.55
C SER A 165 -7.59 -0.90 -5.51
N MET A 166 -8.49 -0.73 -4.53
CA MET A 166 -8.77 -1.77 -3.52
C MET A 166 -9.31 -3.05 -4.15
N ALA A 167 -10.22 -2.96 -5.12
CA ALA A 167 -10.78 -4.12 -5.82
C ALA A 167 -9.72 -4.85 -6.66
N ILE A 168 -8.84 -4.11 -7.35
CA ILE A 168 -7.70 -4.68 -8.10
C ILE A 168 -6.80 -5.44 -7.13
N VAL A 169 -6.34 -4.80 -6.06
CA VAL A 169 -5.45 -5.43 -5.08
C VAL A 169 -6.11 -6.64 -4.42
N PHE A 170 -7.35 -6.51 -3.96
CA PHE A 170 -8.11 -7.61 -3.36
C PHE A 170 -8.22 -8.81 -4.32
N GLY A 171 -8.61 -8.56 -5.58
CA GLY A 171 -8.74 -9.60 -6.59
C GLY A 171 -7.42 -10.32 -6.88
N PHE A 172 -6.32 -9.57 -7.00
CA PHE A 172 -4.99 -10.14 -7.25
C PHE A 172 -4.44 -10.90 -6.06
N VAL A 173 -4.62 -10.40 -4.84
CA VAL A 173 -4.24 -11.13 -3.63
C VAL A 173 -5.04 -12.42 -3.53
N PHE A 174 -6.36 -12.38 -3.72
CA PHE A 174 -7.21 -13.56 -3.69
C PHE A 174 -6.81 -14.60 -4.75
N LEU A 175 -6.65 -14.17 -6.00
CA LEU A 175 -6.21 -15.04 -7.10
C LEU A 175 -4.83 -15.65 -6.79
N SER A 176 -3.92 -14.88 -6.21
CA SER A 176 -2.58 -15.35 -5.90
C SER A 176 -2.58 -16.39 -4.80
N PHE A 177 -3.36 -16.20 -3.72
CA PHE A 177 -3.54 -17.24 -2.71
C PHE A 177 -4.14 -18.50 -3.34
N TRP A 178 -5.20 -18.36 -4.14
CA TRP A 178 -5.86 -19.51 -4.77
C TRP A 178 -4.92 -20.31 -5.69
N LEU A 179 -4.00 -19.65 -6.40
CA LEU A 179 -2.99 -20.28 -7.25
C LEU A 179 -1.79 -20.84 -6.48
N ALA A 180 -1.35 -20.17 -5.42
CA ALA A 180 -0.12 -20.50 -4.70
C ALA A 180 -0.32 -21.53 -3.57
N LEU A 181 -1.49 -21.56 -2.91
CA LEU A 181 -1.75 -22.49 -1.81
C LEU A 181 -1.52 -23.96 -2.17
N PRO A 182 -1.91 -24.47 -3.36
CA PRO A 182 -1.62 -25.85 -3.77
C PRO A 182 -0.12 -26.17 -3.93
N LEU A 183 0.74 -25.16 -4.01
CA LEU A 183 2.20 -25.32 -4.13
C LEU A 183 2.90 -25.37 -2.76
N VAL A 184 2.17 -25.11 -1.67
CA VAL A 184 2.70 -25.18 -0.31
C VAL A 184 2.89 -26.65 0.06
N PRO A 185 4.12 -27.10 0.39
CA PRO A 185 4.35 -28.47 0.84
C PRO A 185 3.58 -28.77 2.13
N GLU A 186 3.10 -30.00 2.30
CA GLU A 186 2.32 -30.42 3.48
C GLU A 186 3.05 -30.14 4.80
N GLY A 187 4.38 -30.28 4.85
CA GLY A 187 5.18 -29.98 6.04
C GLY A 187 5.45 -28.49 6.29
N ALA A 188 4.90 -27.58 5.49
CA ALA A 188 5.11 -26.13 5.58
C ALA A 188 3.79 -25.34 5.59
N ASP A 189 2.65 -26.01 5.72
CA ASP A 189 1.32 -25.40 5.75
C ASP A 189 1.12 -24.46 6.96
N TYR A 190 1.77 -24.73 8.09
CA TYR A 190 1.80 -23.84 9.25
C TYR A 190 2.30 -22.43 8.91
N ALA A 191 3.20 -22.28 7.91
CA ALA A 191 3.72 -20.99 7.50
C ALA A 191 2.65 -20.08 6.87
N VAL A 192 1.58 -20.67 6.35
CA VAL A 192 0.39 -19.97 5.80
C VAL A 192 -0.84 -20.11 6.72
N GLY A 193 -0.63 -20.47 7.99
CA GLY A 193 -1.71 -20.64 8.97
C GLY A 193 -2.60 -21.86 8.69
N CYS A 194 -2.04 -22.92 8.11
CA CYS A 194 -2.75 -24.14 7.68
C CYS A 194 -3.91 -23.85 6.71
N LEU A 195 -3.83 -22.72 5.98
CA LEU A 195 -4.77 -22.37 4.94
C LEU A 195 -4.58 -23.29 3.73
N ASP A 196 -5.68 -23.83 3.22
CA ASP A 196 -5.73 -24.62 2.00
C ASP A 196 -6.78 -24.07 1.04
N ARG A 197 -6.91 -24.69 -0.13
CA ARG A 197 -7.84 -24.22 -1.17
C ARG A 197 -9.31 -24.38 -0.78
N GLU A 198 -9.64 -25.32 0.11
CA GLU A 198 -11.01 -25.58 0.54
C GLU A 198 -11.45 -24.60 1.64
N SER A 199 -10.52 -24.21 2.51
CA SER A 199 -10.70 -23.24 3.59
C SER A 199 -10.56 -21.78 3.14
N LEU A 200 -9.95 -21.52 1.98
CA LEU A 200 -9.88 -20.20 1.35
C LEU A 200 -11.27 -19.77 0.81
N SER A 201 -12.13 -19.33 1.71
CA SER A 201 -13.42 -18.71 1.38
C SER A 201 -13.30 -17.19 1.17
N PHE A 202 -14.31 -16.57 0.55
CA PHE A 202 -14.38 -15.12 0.41
C PHE A 202 -14.33 -14.40 1.77
N ALA A 203 -15.05 -14.89 2.77
CA ALA A 203 -15.04 -14.31 4.12
C ALA A 203 -13.63 -14.36 4.73
N ARG A 204 -12.94 -15.50 4.62
CA ARG A 204 -11.55 -15.64 5.07
C ARG A 204 -10.62 -14.69 4.32
N MET A 205 -10.83 -14.51 3.03
CA MET A 205 -10.05 -13.55 2.24
C MET A 205 -10.29 -12.11 2.70
N VAL A 206 -11.53 -11.73 3.05
CA VAL A 206 -11.81 -10.43 3.66
C VAL A 206 -11.05 -10.28 4.98
N ASP A 207 -11.02 -11.30 5.83
CA ASP A 207 -10.25 -11.27 7.08
C ASP A 207 -8.75 -11.09 6.82
N ILE A 208 -8.17 -11.82 5.86
CA ILE A 208 -6.76 -11.68 5.44
C ILE A 208 -6.50 -10.27 4.92
N PHE A 209 -7.41 -9.73 4.11
CA PHE A 209 -7.24 -8.40 3.53
C PHE A 209 -7.32 -7.29 4.59
N VAL A 210 -8.27 -7.40 5.53
CA VAL A 210 -8.39 -6.47 6.67
C VAL A 210 -7.16 -6.58 7.56
N ALA A 211 -6.71 -7.80 7.87
CA ALA A 211 -5.47 -8.06 8.62
C ALA A 211 -4.24 -7.40 7.96
N GLY A 212 -4.13 -7.49 6.63
CA GLY A 212 -3.09 -6.82 5.88
C GLY A 212 -3.20 -5.29 5.93
N LEU A 213 -4.41 -4.74 5.81
CA LEU A 213 -4.67 -3.29 5.95
C LEU A 213 -4.40 -2.73 7.35
N THR A 214 -4.33 -3.59 8.38
CA THR A 214 -4.04 -3.16 9.75
C THR A 214 -2.65 -3.58 10.21
N PHE A 215 -1.88 -4.30 9.38
CA PHE A 215 -0.67 -5.01 9.79
C PHE A 215 -0.86 -5.80 11.09
N SER A 216 -2.06 -6.37 11.29
CA SER A 216 -2.41 -7.14 12.48
C SER A 216 -2.80 -8.54 12.08
N THR A 217 -2.44 -9.53 12.89
CA THR A 217 -2.78 -10.92 12.63
C THR A 217 -3.96 -11.27 13.54
N PRO A 218 -5.15 -11.59 13.00
CA PRO A 218 -6.29 -12.02 13.82
C PRO A 218 -5.89 -13.20 14.73
N PRO A 219 -6.44 -13.28 15.96
CA PRO A 219 -6.28 -14.46 16.80
C PRO A 219 -6.63 -15.73 16.01
N GLY A 220 -5.85 -16.78 16.19
CA GLY A 220 -6.06 -18.03 15.48
C GLY A 220 -5.55 -18.06 14.03
N THR A 221 -4.73 -17.08 13.62
CA THR A 221 -4.08 -17.05 12.29
C THR A 221 -2.60 -16.73 12.42
N LEU A 222 -1.79 -17.10 11.42
CA LEU A 222 -0.35 -16.83 11.39
C LEU A 222 0.02 -16.08 10.11
N ASN A 223 0.87 -15.05 10.22
CA ASN A 223 1.47 -14.30 9.11
C ASN A 223 0.51 -13.56 8.15
N TYR A 224 -0.78 -13.39 8.46
CA TYR A 224 -1.70 -12.67 7.56
C TYR A 224 -1.33 -11.21 7.35
N ASP A 225 -0.65 -10.61 8.32
CA ASP A 225 -0.13 -9.24 8.28
C ASP A 225 0.95 -9.02 7.20
N VAL A 226 1.63 -10.08 6.74
CA VAL A 226 2.55 -10.00 5.59
C VAL A 226 1.82 -9.57 4.32
N SER A 227 0.52 -9.88 4.22
CA SER A 227 -0.30 -9.43 3.09
C SER A 227 -0.36 -7.90 3.02
N GLY A 228 -0.19 -7.21 4.15
CA GLY A 228 -0.07 -5.76 4.22
C GLY A 228 1.08 -5.24 3.36
N VAL A 229 2.22 -5.94 3.30
CA VAL A 229 3.35 -5.53 2.44
C VAL A 229 2.92 -5.40 0.99
N TYR A 230 2.16 -6.38 0.47
CA TYR A 230 1.63 -6.35 -0.90
C TYR A 230 0.52 -5.32 -1.07
N ILE A 231 -0.42 -5.26 -0.13
CA ILE A 231 -1.55 -4.34 -0.20
C ILE A 231 -1.06 -2.89 -0.22
N TYR A 232 -0.21 -2.49 0.73
CA TYR A 232 0.28 -1.12 0.80
C TYR A 232 1.21 -0.74 -0.34
N SER A 233 2.02 -1.68 -0.84
CA SER A 233 2.88 -1.40 -1.99
C SER A 233 2.09 -1.24 -3.29
N SER A 234 1.02 -2.00 -3.49
CA SER A 234 0.13 -1.84 -4.65
C SER A 234 -0.82 -0.63 -4.54
N LEU A 235 -1.14 -0.18 -3.32
CA LEU A 235 -1.91 1.04 -3.07
C LEU A 235 -1.07 2.32 -3.09
N PHE A 236 0.26 2.20 -3.24
CA PHE A 236 1.19 3.32 -3.17
C PHE A 236 0.79 4.48 -4.10
N THR A 237 0.29 4.14 -5.28
CA THR A 237 -0.05 5.08 -6.35
C THR A 237 -1.33 5.86 -6.07
N SER A 238 -2.39 5.19 -5.60
CA SER A 238 -3.57 5.86 -5.07
C SER A 238 -3.24 6.70 -3.83
N PHE A 239 -2.48 6.15 -2.87
CA PHE A 239 -2.06 6.86 -1.66
C PHE A 239 -1.28 8.14 -1.98
N TRP A 240 -0.47 8.13 -3.03
CA TRP A 240 0.26 9.30 -3.50
C TRP A 240 -0.66 10.44 -3.97
N VAL A 241 -1.77 10.12 -4.65
CA VAL A 241 -2.81 11.10 -5.03
C VAL A 241 -3.43 11.73 -3.78
N TRP A 242 -3.76 10.91 -2.77
CA TRP A 242 -4.32 11.39 -1.50
C TRP A 242 -3.37 12.27 -0.72
N ILE A 243 -2.08 11.90 -0.64
CA ILE A 243 -1.06 12.75 -0.03
C ILE A 243 -0.99 14.09 -0.76
N TYR A 244 -1.00 14.09 -2.09
CA TYR A 244 -0.96 15.31 -2.89
C TYR A 244 -2.15 16.24 -2.59
N LEU A 245 -3.36 15.68 -2.52
CA LEU A 245 -4.57 16.42 -2.20
C LEU A 245 -4.56 16.93 -0.75
N ALA A 246 -4.21 16.09 0.22
CA ALA A 246 -4.14 16.45 1.63
C ALA A 246 -3.10 17.56 1.88
N SER A 247 -1.92 17.44 1.26
CA SER A 247 -0.84 18.43 1.35
C SER A 247 -1.29 19.77 0.76
N THR A 248 -2.01 19.72 -0.35
CA THR A 248 -2.58 20.89 -1.00
C THR A 248 -3.63 21.57 -0.10
N LEU A 249 -4.56 20.79 0.46
CA LEU A 249 -5.57 21.29 1.38
C LEU A 249 -4.92 21.93 2.61
N LEU A 250 -3.89 21.28 3.17
CA LEU A 250 -3.13 21.78 4.31
C LEU A 250 -2.50 23.15 4.01
N VAL A 251 -1.87 23.33 2.84
CA VAL A 251 -1.31 24.62 2.42
C VAL A 251 -2.42 25.68 2.26
N ARG A 252 -3.58 25.31 1.73
CA ARG A 252 -4.74 26.23 1.59
C ARG A 252 -5.29 26.66 2.94
N VAL A 253 -5.41 25.73 3.89
CA VAL A 253 -5.84 26.02 5.26
C VAL A 253 -4.82 26.91 5.97
N ALA A 254 -3.52 26.65 5.80
CA ALA A 254 -2.47 27.47 6.39
C ALA A 254 -2.52 28.94 5.95
N GLN A 255 -3.02 29.23 4.74
CA GLN A 255 -3.16 30.59 4.25
C GLN A 255 -4.27 31.41 4.89
N LEU A 256 -5.18 30.76 5.62
CA LEU A 256 -6.18 31.47 6.42
C LEU A 256 -5.50 32.28 7.55
N ALA A 257 -4.28 31.91 7.94
CA ALA A 257 -3.46 32.69 8.88
C ALA A 257 -2.55 33.69 8.13
N PRO A 258 -2.68 35.01 8.35
CA PRO A 258 -1.92 36.03 7.63
C PRO A 258 -0.40 35.86 7.72
N GLY A 259 0.12 35.49 8.90
CA GLY A 259 1.56 35.27 9.11
C GLY A 259 2.10 34.09 8.31
N LEU A 260 1.38 32.96 8.27
CA LEU A 260 1.75 31.81 7.45
C LEU A 260 1.62 32.11 5.96
N ARG A 261 0.60 32.88 5.55
CA ARG A 261 0.44 33.33 4.16
C ARG A 261 1.66 34.14 3.70
N ALA A 262 2.10 35.12 4.48
CA ALA A 262 3.29 35.92 4.16
C ALA A 262 4.55 35.04 4.12
N PHE A 263 4.74 34.16 5.11
CA PHE A 263 5.86 33.23 5.13
C PHE A 263 5.90 32.30 3.90
N LEU A 264 4.76 31.70 3.54
CA LEU A 264 4.64 30.83 2.37
C LEU A 264 4.94 31.59 1.06
N ARG A 265 4.45 32.83 0.95
CA ARG A 265 4.68 33.68 -0.22
C ARG A 265 6.14 34.09 -0.34
N ASP A 266 6.70 34.66 0.72
CA ASP A 266 7.96 35.40 0.67
C ASP A 266 9.17 34.49 0.94
N ALA A 267 9.11 33.69 2.00
CA ALA A 267 10.22 32.82 2.40
C ALA A 267 10.23 31.51 1.61
N CYS A 268 9.07 30.85 1.47
CA CYS A 268 9.00 29.59 0.74
C CYS A 268 8.89 29.74 -0.77
N ARG A 269 8.61 30.95 -1.28
CA ARG A 269 8.43 31.25 -2.71
C ARG A 269 7.48 30.26 -3.39
N VAL A 270 6.29 30.05 -2.80
CA VAL A 270 5.28 29.10 -3.33
C VAL A 270 5.01 29.28 -4.81
N HIS A 271 5.07 30.51 -5.32
CA HIS A 271 4.86 30.80 -6.74
C HIS A 271 5.90 30.13 -7.66
N ASP A 272 7.16 30.08 -7.22
CA ASP A 272 8.28 29.54 -8.00
C ASP A 272 8.50 28.05 -7.74
N TYR A 273 8.17 27.56 -6.54
CA TYR A 273 8.46 26.19 -6.11
C TYR A 273 7.29 25.53 -5.35
N PRO A 274 6.08 25.46 -5.95
CA PRO A 274 4.87 24.97 -5.30
C PRO A 274 5.01 23.54 -4.81
N LEU A 275 5.66 22.65 -5.60
CA LEU A 275 5.80 21.25 -5.20
C LEU A 275 6.81 21.07 -4.08
N ARG A 276 7.78 21.97 -3.89
CA ARG A 276 8.68 21.92 -2.71
C ARG A 276 7.93 22.27 -1.42
N VAL A 277 6.99 23.21 -1.51
CA VAL A 277 6.12 23.53 -0.37
C VAL A 277 5.16 22.38 -0.09
N LEU A 278 4.60 21.78 -1.13
CA LEU A 278 3.82 20.55 -0.98
C LEU A 278 4.67 19.39 -0.47
N ALA A 279 5.98 19.32 -0.75
CA ALA A 279 6.88 18.33 -0.17
C ALA A 279 6.93 18.46 1.36
N ALA A 280 7.11 19.68 1.87
CA ALA A 280 7.11 19.93 3.32
C ALA A 280 5.74 19.63 3.95
N ALA A 281 4.65 20.05 3.30
CA ALA A 281 3.29 19.73 3.74
C ALA A 281 3.03 18.21 3.73
N SER A 282 3.49 17.49 2.70
CA SER A 282 3.35 16.03 2.58
C SER A 282 4.15 15.30 3.64
N ALA A 283 5.34 15.79 3.98
CA ALA A 283 6.12 15.26 5.08
C ALA A 283 5.37 15.43 6.41
N LEU A 284 4.73 16.57 6.64
CA LEU A 284 3.91 16.79 7.81
C LEU A 284 2.68 15.86 7.84
N VAL A 285 1.96 15.71 6.72
CA VAL A 285 0.84 14.77 6.60
C VAL A 285 1.29 13.34 6.88
N ALA A 286 2.42 12.91 6.31
CA ALA A 286 2.97 11.58 6.53
C ALA A 286 3.39 11.37 7.99
N VAL A 287 4.04 12.35 8.62
CA VAL A 287 4.38 12.29 10.05
C VAL A 287 3.13 12.14 10.90
N VAL A 288 2.09 12.95 10.67
CA VAL A 288 0.81 12.85 11.39
C VAL A 288 0.16 11.49 11.16
N ALA A 289 0.11 11.00 9.93
CA ALA A 289 -0.45 9.69 9.61
C ALA A 289 0.29 8.53 10.31
N LEU A 290 1.61 8.66 10.50
CA LEU A 290 2.45 7.65 11.16
C LEU A 290 2.41 7.74 12.69
N THR A 291 2.20 8.93 13.26
CA THR A 291 2.13 9.13 14.71
C THR A 291 0.72 8.98 15.27
N LEU A 292 -0.32 9.13 14.44
CA LEU A 292 -1.71 9.04 14.88
C LEU A 292 -2.08 7.64 15.41
N PRO A 293 -1.75 6.50 14.75
CA PRO A 293 -2.12 5.19 15.26
C PRO A 293 -1.65 4.88 16.70
N PRO A 294 -0.37 5.09 17.09
CA PRO A 294 0.04 4.84 18.47
C PRO A 294 -0.61 5.81 19.47
N LEU A 295 -0.96 7.03 19.06
CA LEU A 295 -1.70 7.98 19.91
C LEU A 295 -3.16 7.58 20.11
N LEU A 296 -3.78 6.93 19.11
CA LEU A 296 -5.15 6.43 19.18
C LEU A 296 -5.26 5.04 19.84
N ARG A 297 -4.19 4.25 19.85
CA ARG A 297 -4.19 2.88 20.40
C ARG A 297 -4.75 2.78 21.83
N PRO A 298 -4.42 3.68 22.79
CA PRO A 298 -4.98 3.63 24.14
C PRO A 298 -6.49 3.89 24.22
N LEU A 299 -7.09 4.45 23.16
CA LEU A 299 -8.53 4.68 23.06
C LEU A 299 -9.29 3.46 22.51
N LEU A 300 -8.57 2.45 21.99
CA LEU A 300 -9.17 1.23 21.49
C LEU A 300 -9.45 0.25 22.65
N PRO A 301 -10.55 -0.53 22.59
CA PRO A 301 -10.81 -1.63 23.53
C PRO A 301 -9.62 -2.59 23.71
N GLU A 302 -9.38 -3.08 24.93
CA GLU A 302 -8.22 -3.91 25.31
C GLU A 302 -8.08 -5.18 24.45
N ASP A 303 -9.18 -5.80 24.03
CA ASP A 303 -9.22 -6.98 23.15
C ASP A 303 -8.55 -6.72 21.79
N ARG A 304 -8.44 -5.46 21.37
CA ARG A 304 -7.79 -5.07 20.10
C ARG A 304 -6.35 -4.59 20.28
N GLN A 305 -5.92 -4.34 21.51
CA GLN A 305 -4.60 -3.78 21.79
C GLN A 305 -3.45 -4.80 21.61
N HIS A 306 -3.70 -6.10 21.67
CA HIS A 306 -2.66 -7.16 21.67
C HIS A 306 -2.53 -7.95 20.36
N THR A 307 -2.97 -7.40 19.22
CA THR A 307 -3.10 -8.11 17.94
C THR A 307 -1.86 -8.02 17.02
N ASN A 308 -0.68 -7.69 17.56
CA ASN A 308 0.57 -7.59 16.79
C ASN A 308 1.09 -8.95 16.25
N GLY A 309 0.41 -10.06 16.57
CA GLY A 309 0.56 -11.34 15.87
C GLY A 309 1.96 -11.94 15.99
N MET A 310 2.70 -11.62 17.04
CA MET A 310 4.02 -12.20 17.34
C MET A 310 3.97 -13.21 18.48
N ASP A 311 2.97 -13.13 19.35
CA ASP A 311 2.87 -13.95 20.55
C ASP A 311 1.94 -15.17 20.38
N GLY A 312 1.49 -15.46 19.15
CA GLY A 312 0.61 -16.59 18.88
C GLY A 312 1.40 -17.90 18.78
N ASP A 313 1.18 -18.82 19.72
CA ASP A 313 1.68 -20.19 19.61
C ASP A 313 0.95 -20.88 18.43
N VAL A 314 1.63 -21.75 17.68
CA VAL A 314 1.06 -22.43 16.50
C VAL A 314 -0.18 -23.25 16.89
N TRP A 315 -0.23 -23.72 18.13
CA TRP A 315 -1.36 -24.45 18.72
C TRP A 315 -2.60 -23.58 19.00
N GLU A 316 -2.45 -22.26 18.95
CA GLU A 316 -3.54 -21.29 19.06
C GLU A 316 -4.17 -20.98 17.70
N VAL A 317 -3.56 -21.42 16.58
CA VAL A 317 -4.12 -21.26 15.23
C VAL A 317 -5.31 -22.20 15.05
N ASP A 318 -6.52 -21.65 15.02
CA ASP A 318 -7.77 -22.43 14.96
C ASP A 318 -7.81 -23.40 13.78
N LEU A 319 -7.35 -22.96 12.60
CA LEU A 319 -7.29 -23.80 11.40
C LEU A 319 -6.32 -24.97 11.55
N CYS A 320 -5.13 -24.71 12.11
CA CYS A 320 -4.15 -25.77 12.35
C CYS A 320 -4.67 -26.77 13.40
N ARG A 321 -5.30 -26.27 14.47
CA ARG A 321 -5.93 -27.10 15.49
C ARG A 321 -7.03 -27.98 14.92
N GLU A 322 -7.92 -27.42 14.10
CA GLU A 322 -9.01 -28.15 13.48
C GLU A 322 -8.49 -29.22 12.51
N LYS A 323 -7.51 -28.87 11.67
CA LYS A 323 -6.88 -29.81 10.74
C LYS A 323 -6.21 -30.98 11.48
N HIS A 324 -5.39 -30.67 12.49
CA HIS A 324 -4.74 -31.67 13.32
C HIS A 324 -5.76 -32.55 14.06
N PHE A 325 -6.85 -31.97 14.58
CA PHE A 325 -7.91 -32.73 15.23
C PHE A 325 -8.60 -33.71 14.26
N ARG A 326 -8.89 -33.29 13.01
CA ARG A 326 -9.46 -34.17 11.98
C ARG A 326 -8.52 -35.33 11.66
N GLU A 327 -7.24 -35.06 11.47
CA GLU A 327 -6.23 -36.07 11.14
C GLU A 327 -6.03 -37.10 12.26
N PHE A 328 -6.04 -36.66 13.53
CA PHE A 328 -5.86 -37.55 14.68
C PHE A 328 -7.12 -38.35 15.06
N MET A 329 -8.30 -37.74 15.01
CA MET A 329 -9.54 -38.39 15.46
C MET A 329 -10.17 -39.29 14.39
N PHE A 330 -9.92 -39.00 13.12
CA PHE A 330 -10.48 -39.75 12.00
C PHE A 330 -9.37 -40.14 11.01
N PRO A 331 -8.38 -40.96 11.44
CA PRO A 331 -7.32 -41.38 10.54
C PRO A 331 -7.94 -42.12 9.36
N LEU A 332 -7.74 -41.57 8.16
CA LEU A 332 -8.28 -42.16 6.94
C LEU A 332 -7.85 -43.63 6.86
N PRO A 333 -8.79 -44.58 6.66
CA PRO A 333 -8.52 -46.01 6.81
C PRO A 333 -7.43 -46.56 5.89
N ASN A 334 -7.00 -45.80 4.87
CA ASN A 334 -5.98 -46.21 3.89
C ASN A 334 -4.56 -45.69 4.14
N GLN A 335 -4.27 -44.89 5.18
CA GLN A 335 -2.89 -44.49 5.49
C GLN A 335 -2.14 -45.49 6.40
N ARG A 336 -2.76 -46.63 6.74
CA ARG A 336 -2.21 -47.59 7.72
C ARG A 336 -1.03 -48.45 7.21
N VAL A 337 -0.46 -48.20 6.03
CA VAL A 337 0.56 -49.07 5.42
C VAL A 337 1.76 -48.27 4.91
N ARG A 338 2.59 -47.78 5.85
CA ARG A 338 4.07 -47.63 5.74
C ARG A 338 4.63 -46.98 7.00
N GLN A 339 4.27 -47.50 8.18
CA GLN A 339 5.15 -47.29 9.34
C GLN A 339 6.41 -48.11 9.10
N ASN A 340 7.49 -47.43 8.76
CA ASN A 340 8.83 -48.01 8.68
C ASN A 340 9.28 -48.24 10.14
N PRO A 341 9.42 -49.49 10.63
CA PRO A 341 9.60 -49.77 12.06
C PRO A 341 11.01 -49.44 12.60
N GLY A 342 11.73 -48.48 12.01
CA GLY A 342 13.15 -48.24 12.29
C GLY A 342 13.56 -46.81 12.66
N GLY A 343 12.64 -45.86 12.79
CA GLY A 343 12.98 -44.46 13.13
C GLY A 343 12.77 -44.15 14.60
N TRP A 344 13.86 -43.94 15.35
CA TRP A 344 13.88 -43.56 16.77
C TRP A 344 13.39 -42.11 17.01
N PRO A 345 12.92 -41.77 18.23
CA PRO A 345 12.45 -40.44 18.57
C PRO A 345 13.63 -39.51 18.88
N PHE A 346 13.63 -38.33 18.27
CA PHE A 346 14.34 -37.14 18.73
C PHE A 346 13.39 -35.95 18.70
#